data_AF-A0A5N5HBM0-F1
#
_entry.id   AF-A0A5N5HBM0-F1
#
_cell.length_a   1.000
_cell.length_b   1.000
_cell.length_c   1.000
_cell.angle_alpha   90.00
_cell.angle_beta   90.00
_cell.angle_gamma   90.00
#
_symmetry.space_group_name_H-M   'P 1'
#
loop_
_entity.id
_entity.type
_entity.pdbx_description
1 polymer ?
#
loop_
_entity_poly.entity_id
_entity_poly.type
_entity_poly.pdbx_seq_one_letter_code
_entity_poly.pdbx_strand_id
1 'polypeptide(L)'
;MSQVLHNLELYLPLLENLILHVDRVKSHRQIVRWTSELKIQWTSALSSSFFFNLIGSKYFQINNLRFELCMTLFLYGAIIRERALEVLPADLVQSATLFREAAGVFHHLAHQVIPFLQHSLIGERPPEVVSSVSAVMSLICLGDAQAVTIKRAKEKGTTVGLLAKLHHGIVELLDEAAGVLHTARECKDTSLDVADFISSCKMLHELQAQKYFAETLKSSNQFGVAVAVLRFTLTNVKKNMPGKESWKSVIKEEIDNFSELLRKHEHENEFVWHEKVPSEETLSGRVVSAVVSAENTVQSGFSGTDGFKLTYLELSDIPEVDCLLITQSLDDHCHLKTLKPLSKKYPNLRVIATPNAKALLDSLFSNVTYLEPGQSSIIEAGNGSTVKVQATAGPVLGPPWQRPENGYLVIYPEGKSTLYYEPHCVYNTSSLEKERADIIITPVIKQLLPKFTLVSGQEDAVRLAKLLNAKFIVPMTNGDLDAKGLLASLVSAEGTIESFKDLLSKELPDAQVLQPTPGVPLEIPLPPNLP
;
A
#
# COMPACT_ATOMS: atom_id res chain seq x y z
N MET A 1 -17.45 14.95 -14.87
CA MET A 1 -16.35 15.96 -14.75
C MET A 1 -15.18 15.78 -15.75
N SER A 2 -15.28 14.86 -16.72
CA SER A 2 -14.14 14.40 -17.54
C SER A 2 -13.39 15.46 -18.35
N GLN A 3 -14.07 16.48 -18.90
CA GLN A 3 -13.38 17.54 -19.66
C GLN A 3 -12.46 18.40 -18.79
N VAL A 4 -12.82 18.64 -17.53
CA VAL A 4 -12.00 19.41 -16.58
C VAL A 4 -10.76 18.60 -16.21
N LEU A 5 -10.94 17.30 -15.91
CA LEU A 5 -9.82 16.39 -15.61
C LEU A 5 -8.83 16.34 -16.79
N HIS A 6 -9.31 16.15 -18.01
CA HIS A 6 -8.47 16.13 -19.21
C HIS A 6 -7.71 17.44 -19.43
N ASN A 7 -8.36 18.59 -19.21
CA ASN A 7 -7.69 19.89 -19.33
C ASN A 7 -6.58 20.07 -18.27
N LEU A 8 -6.78 19.57 -17.04
CA LEU A 8 -5.78 19.60 -15.97
C LEU A 8 -4.59 18.68 -16.28
N GLU A 9 -4.85 17.48 -16.82
CA GLU A 9 -3.82 16.52 -17.26
C GLU A 9 -2.94 17.06 -18.40
N LEU A 10 -3.50 17.91 -19.27
CA LEU A 10 -2.72 18.63 -20.29
C LEU A 10 -1.97 19.85 -19.72
N TYR A 11 -2.54 20.53 -18.74
CA TYR A 11 -1.98 21.78 -18.20
C TYR A 11 -0.83 21.53 -17.19
N LEU A 12 -0.98 20.56 -16.29
CA LEU A 12 -0.01 20.27 -15.23
C LEU A 12 1.43 20.02 -15.76
N PRO A 13 1.66 19.14 -16.77
CA PRO A 13 3.01 18.91 -17.29
C PRO A 13 3.61 20.16 -17.97
N LEU A 14 2.79 21.02 -18.57
CA LEU A 14 3.24 22.27 -19.17
C LEU A 14 3.68 23.28 -18.10
N LEU A 15 2.92 23.37 -17.00
CA LEU A 15 3.21 24.24 -15.87
C LEU A 15 4.46 23.79 -15.10
N GLU A 16 4.60 22.49 -14.83
CA GLU A 16 5.81 21.93 -14.20
C GLU A 16 7.06 22.17 -15.06
N ASN A 17 6.96 21.96 -16.37
CA ASN A 17 8.06 22.21 -17.31
C ASN A 17 8.43 23.70 -17.36
N LEU A 18 7.44 24.60 -17.35
CA LEU A 18 7.67 26.05 -17.24
C LEU A 18 8.40 26.40 -15.94
N ILE A 19 7.98 25.85 -14.79
CA ILE A 19 8.64 26.07 -13.48
C ILE A 19 10.10 25.60 -13.53
N LEU A 20 10.36 24.39 -14.04
CA LEU A 20 11.71 23.84 -14.18
C LEU A 20 12.62 24.73 -15.04
N HIS A 21 12.09 25.31 -16.13
CA HIS A 21 12.85 26.25 -16.95
C HIS A 21 13.07 27.60 -16.27
N VAL A 22 12.05 28.17 -15.63
CA VAL A 22 12.13 29.45 -14.89
C VAL A 22 13.15 29.36 -13.75
N ASP A 23 13.15 28.27 -12.98
CA ASP A 23 14.08 28.06 -11.87
C ASP A 23 15.56 28.01 -12.32
N ARG A 24 15.84 27.42 -13.49
CA ARG A 24 17.19 27.38 -14.08
C ARG A 24 17.73 28.77 -14.41
N VAL A 25 16.85 29.73 -14.71
CA VAL A 25 17.22 31.11 -15.09
C VAL A 25 16.82 32.16 -14.04
N LYS A 26 16.51 31.76 -12.80
CA LYS A 26 15.99 32.61 -11.71
C LYS A 26 16.79 33.88 -11.37
N SER A 27 18.05 33.97 -11.80
CA SER A 27 18.90 35.18 -11.67
C SER A 27 18.66 36.24 -12.77
N HIS A 28 17.96 35.90 -13.85
CA HIS A 28 17.68 36.81 -14.96
C HIS A 28 16.57 37.80 -14.58
N ARG A 29 16.94 39.08 -14.42
CA ARG A 29 16.03 40.17 -14.00
C ARG A 29 14.72 40.23 -14.80
N GLN A 30 14.76 39.92 -16.09
CA GLN A 30 13.57 39.95 -16.96
C GLN A 30 12.58 38.81 -16.63
N ILE A 31 13.06 37.61 -16.32
CA ILE A 31 12.23 36.48 -15.90
C ILE A 31 11.61 36.75 -14.53
N VAL A 32 12.41 37.25 -13.58
CA VAL A 32 11.91 37.66 -12.24
C VAL A 32 10.81 38.70 -12.39
N ARG A 33 11.02 39.71 -13.25
CA ARG A 33 9.99 40.72 -13.53
C ARG A 33 8.72 40.11 -14.11
N TRP A 34 8.81 39.35 -15.20
CA TRP A 34 7.64 38.73 -15.83
C TRP A 34 6.85 37.85 -14.87
N THR A 35 7.52 36.96 -14.13
CA THR A 35 6.86 36.08 -13.15
C THR A 35 6.19 36.86 -12.02
N SER A 36 6.80 37.95 -11.54
CA SER A 36 6.21 38.83 -10.52
C SER A 36 5.00 39.65 -11.03
N GLU A 37 4.88 39.87 -12.34
CA GLU A 37 3.81 40.65 -12.97
C GLU A 37 2.58 39.79 -13.36
N LEU A 38 2.63 38.45 -13.20
CA LEU A 38 1.59 37.52 -13.66
C LEU A 38 0.19 37.67 -13.01
N LYS A 39 0.09 38.32 -11.84
CA LYS A 39 -1.18 38.52 -11.10
C LYS A 39 -2.00 37.25 -10.89
N ILE A 40 -1.35 36.15 -10.50
CA ILE A 40 -1.98 34.86 -10.26
C ILE A 40 -2.95 34.97 -9.08
N GLN A 41 -4.22 34.64 -9.30
CA GLN A 41 -5.31 34.77 -8.34
C GLN A 41 -6.14 33.49 -8.31
N TRP A 42 -6.40 32.97 -7.11
CA TRP A 42 -7.30 31.84 -6.88
C TRP A 42 -8.29 32.16 -5.76
N THR A 43 -9.49 31.61 -5.86
CA THR A 43 -10.42 31.54 -4.73
C THR A 43 -10.18 30.25 -3.95
N SER A 44 -10.48 30.28 -2.65
CA SER A 44 -10.46 29.10 -1.79
C SER A 44 -11.84 28.41 -1.78
N ALA A 45 -11.85 27.09 -1.83
CA ALA A 45 -13.03 26.25 -1.60
C ALA A 45 -13.16 25.88 -0.11
N LEU A 46 -12.08 25.98 0.67
CA LEU A 46 -12.02 25.59 2.09
C LEU A 46 -12.18 26.75 3.07
N SER A 47 -12.16 28.00 2.60
CA SER A 47 -12.36 29.20 3.41
C SER A 47 -13.83 29.56 3.48
N SER A 48 -14.36 29.79 4.68
CA SER A 48 -15.71 30.29 4.87
C SER A 48 -15.84 31.75 4.41
N SER A 49 -16.95 32.08 3.74
CA SER A 49 -17.33 33.47 3.46
C SER A 49 -17.72 34.16 4.77
N PHE A 50 -16.76 34.81 5.43
CA PHE A 50 -17.00 35.51 6.69
C PHE A 50 -17.94 36.71 6.50
N PHE A 51 -18.98 36.75 7.34
CA PHE A 51 -19.96 37.84 7.52
C PHE A 51 -20.80 38.24 6.30
N PHE A 52 -21.99 37.63 6.24
CA PHE A 52 -23.08 37.86 5.27
C PHE A 52 -22.74 37.44 3.83
N ASN A 53 -23.65 36.68 3.20
CA ASN A 53 -23.54 36.20 1.81
C ASN A 53 -23.74 37.32 0.75
N LEU A 54 -23.25 38.53 1.04
CA LEU A 54 -23.29 39.73 0.21
C LEU A 54 -21.95 40.02 -0.48
N ILE A 55 -20.86 39.40 -0.02
CA ILE A 55 -19.51 39.54 -0.58
C ILE A 55 -19.12 38.20 -1.21
N GLY A 56 -18.62 38.23 -2.45
CA GLY A 56 -18.21 37.05 -3.20
C GLY A 56 -17.01 36.32 -2.59
N SER A 57 -16.70 35.14 -3.12
CA SER A 57 -15.56 34.32 -2.69
C SER A 57 -14.26 35.12 -2.63
N LYS A 58 -13.52 34.96 -1.53
CA LYS A 58 -12.26 35.67 -1.30
C LYS A 58 -11.21 35.24 -2.31
N TYR A 59 -10.63 36.19 -3.03
CA TYR A 59 -9.50 35.98 -3.93
C TYR A 59 -8.18 36.14 -3.16
N PHE A 60 -7.30 35.15 -3.32
CA PHE A 60 -5.94 35.16 -2.83
C PHE A 60 -5.00 35.40 -4.02
N GLN A 61 -4.29 36.52 -4.02
CA GLN A 61 -3.32 36.85 -5.05
C GLN A 61 -1.90 36.54 -4.56
N ILE A 62 -1.25 35.54 -5.14
CA ILE A 62 0.13 35.16 -4.86
C ILE A 62 0.84 34.97 -6.21
N ASN A 63 1.65 35.95 -6.61
CA ASN A 63 2.32 35.98 -7.92
C ASN A 63 3.52 35.01 -7.96
N ASN A 64 3.26 33.69 -7.90
CA ASN A 64 4.27 32.64 -7.90
C ASN A 64 3.79 31.42 -8.70
N LEU A 65 4.59 30.92 -9.64
CA LEU A 65 4.22 29.74 -10.44
C LEU A 65 4.05 28.47 -9.59
N ARG A 66 4.73 28.35 -8.44
CA ARG A 66 4.51 27.25 -7.48
C ARG A 66 3.18 27.37 -6.75
N PHE A 67 2.63 28.58 -6.60
CA PHE A 67 1.28 28.78 -6.05
C PHE A 67 0.23 28.29 -7.06
N GLU A 68 0.39 28.65 -8.34
CA GLU A 68 -0.43 28.12 -9.44
C GLU A 68 -0.40 26.58 -9.46
N LEU A 69 0.79 25.98 -9.38
CA LEU A 69 0.95 24.52 -9.37
C LEU A 69 0.24 23.88 -8.16
N CYS A 70 0.38 24.47 -6.98
CA CYS A 70 -0.25 23.98 -5.76
C CYS A 70 -1.78 24.01 -5.87
N MET A 71 -2.37 25.14 -6.30
CA MET A 71 -3.82 25.27 -6.45
C MET A 71 -4.36 24.36 -7.57
N THR A 72 -3.63 24.22 -8.67
CA THR A 72 -3.99 23.34 -9.80
C THR A 72 -3.96 21.86 -9.41
N LEU A 73 -2.93 21.42 -8.68
CA LEU A 73 -2.84 20.05 -8.16
C LEU A 73 -3.91 19.79 -7.09
N PHE A 74 -4.23 20.77 -6.24
CA PHE A 74 -5.29 20.62 -5.24
C PHE A 74 -6.65 20.44 -5.91
N LEU A 75 -6.94 21.26 -6.94
CA LEU A 75 -8.10 21.09 -7.80
C LEU A 75 -8.08 19.72 -8.50
N TYR A 76 -6.94 19.27 -9.04
CA TYR A 76 -6.83 17.96 -9.69
C TYR A 76 -7.20 16.81 -8.73
N GLY A 77 -6.65 16.79 -7.52
CA GLY A 77 -7.02 15.82 -6.48
C GLY A 77 -8.51 15.86 -6.12
N ALA A 78 -9.10 17.06 -6.02
CA ALA A 78 -10.53 17.23 -5.77
C ALA A 78 -11.40 16.72 -6.94
N ILE A 79 -11.04 17.02 -8.18
CA ILE A 79 -11.77 16.54 -9.38
C ILE A 79 -11.67 15.00 -9.50
N ILE A 80 -10.54 14.39 -9.15
CA ILE A 80 -10.42 12.92 -9.08
C ILE A 80 -11.33 12.35 -7.99
N ARG A 81 -11.36 12.95 -6.80
CA ARG A 81 -12.23 12.52 -5.69
C ARG A 81 -13.71 12.56 -6.08
N GLU A 82 -14.15 13.66 -6.69
CA GLU A 82 -15.54 13.77 -7.17
C GLU A 82 -15.82 12.80 -8.33
N ARG A 83 -14.85 12.53 -9.20
CA ARG A 83 -14.97 11.47 -10.22
C ARG A 83 -15.08 10.07 -9.59
N ALA A 84 -14.42 9.82 -8.46
CA ALA A 84 -14.57 8.58 -7.71
C ALA A 84 -16.01 8.41 -7.18
N LEU A 85 -16.66 9.50 -6.74
CA LEU A 85 -18.07 9.53 -6.35
C LEU A 85 -19.01 9.35 -7.54
N GLU A 86 -18.76 9.99 -8.70
CA GLU A 86 -19.53 9.76 -9.95
C GLU A 86 -19.55 8.27 -10.35
N VAL A 87 -18.44 7.57 -10.15
CA VAL A 87 -18.24 6.16 -10.57
C VAL A 87 -18.72 5.14 -9.53
N LEU A 88 -18.80 5.51 -8.25
CA LEU A 88 -19.14 4.63 -7.11
C LEU A 88 -20.41 3.78 -7.28
N PRO A 89 -21.50 4.24 -7.93
CA PRO A 89 -22.68 3.40 -8.14
C PRO A 89 -22.50 2.30 -9.19
N ALA A 90 -21.53 2.44 -10.10
CA ALA A 90 -21.36 1.59 -11.28
C ALA A 90 -20.12 0.68 -11.20
N ASP A 91 -19.00 1.16 -10.67
CA ASP A 91 -17.76 0.39 -10.54
C ASP A 91 -17.02 0.72 -9.23
N LEU A 92 -17.12 -0.20 -8.26
CA LEU A 92 -16.44 -0.09 -6.96
C LEU A 92 -14.91 -0.21 -7.07
N VAL A 93 -14.39 -0.92 -8.06
CA VAL A 93 -12.93 -1.10 -8.25
C VAL A 93 -12.32 0.18 -8.80
N GLN A 94 -12.94 0.75 -9.85
CA GLN A 94 -12.50 2.04 -10.39
C GLN A 94 -12.72 3.17 -9.38
N SER A 95 -13.86 3.22 -8.69
CA SER A 95 -14.13 4.22 -7.64
C SER A 95 -13.07 4.18 -6.52
N ALA A 96 -12.79 3.01 -5.93
CA ALA A 96 -11.76 2.88 -4.90
C ALA A 96 -10.37 3.27 -5.41
N THR A 97 -10.06 3.00 -6.68
CA THR A 97 -8.78 3.35 -7.30
C THR A 97 -8.62 4.86 -7.48
N LEU A 98 -9.68 5.54 -7.95
CA LEU A 98 -9.71 7.01 -8.07
C LEU A 98 -9.57 7.68 -6.70
N PHE A 99 -10.22 7.17 -5.64
CA PHE A 99 -9.99 7.69 -4.28
C PHE A 99 -8.52 7.55 -3.83
N ARG A 100 -7.86 6.42 -4.12
CA ARG A 100 -6.41 6.25 -3.85
C ARG A 100 -5.53 7.19 -4.69
N GLU A 101 -5.94 7.51 -5.92
CA GLU A 101 -5.24 8.49 -6.77
C GLU A 101 -5.37 9.91 -6.22
N ALA A 102 -6.58 10.34 -5.83
CA ALA A 102 -6.79 11.61 -5.16
C ALA A 102 -5.95 11.73 -3.89
N ALA A 103 -5.91 10.68 -3.06
CA ALA A 103 -5.03 10.62 -1.90
C ALA A 103 -3.55 10.82 -2.26
N GLY A 104 -3.05 10.11 -3.28
CA GLY A 104 -1.68 10.25 -3.76
C GLY A 104 -1.33 11.67 -4.20
N VAL A 105 -2.26 12.37 -4.87
CA VAL A 105 -2.09 13.79 -5.27
C VAL A 105 -2.01 14.69 -4.03
N PHE A 106 -2.90 14.51 -3.05
CA PHE A 106 -2.89 15.30 -1.81
C PHE A 106 -1.66 15.01 -0.92
N HIS A 107 -1.20 13.76 -0.87
CA HIS A 107 0.05 13.39 -0.20
C HIS A 107 1.27 14.05 -0.89
N HIS A 108 1.33 14.00 -2.22
CA HIS A 108 2.38 14.67 -2.99
C HIS A 108 2.40 16.18 -2.74
N LEU A 109 1.23 16.84 -2.72
CA LEU A 109 1.10 18.25 -2.34
C LEU A 109 1.69 18.55 -0.96
N ALA A 110 1.26 17.79 0.05
CA ALA A 110 1.63 17.99 1.45
C ALA A 110 3.15 17.94 1.68
N HIS A 111 3.83 16.96 1.06
CA HIS A 111 5.23 16.63 1.35
C HIS A 111 6.24 17.07 0.28
N GLN A 112 5.82 17.27 -0.98
CA GLN A 112 6.74 17.52 -2.10
C GLN A 112 6.50 18.85 -2.84
N VAL A 113 5.35 19.51 -2.68
CA VAL A 113 5.04 20.77 -3.38
C VAL A 113 4.99 21.95 -2.41
N ILE A 114 4.13 21.87 -1.39
CA ILE A 114 3.88 22.97 -0.44
C ILE A 114 5.13 23.39 0.36
N PRO A 115 6.02 22.47 0.83
CA PRO A 115 7.21 22.88 1.58
C PRO A 115 8.15 23.82 0.79
N PHE A 116 8.24 23.67 -0.54
CA PHE A 116 9.03 24.57 -1.38
C PHE A 116 8.36 25.94 -1.60
N LEU A 117 7.07 26.06 -1.32
CA LEU A 117 6.32 27.32 -1.39
C LEU A 117 6.42 28.12 -0.08
N GLN A 118 6.53 27.46 1.08
CA GLN A 118 6.52 28.10 2.40
C GLN A 118 7.53 29.25 2.56
N HIS A 119 8.73 29.13 2.00
CA HIS A 119 9.76 30.20 2.05
C HIS A 119 9.41 31.45 1.22
N SER A 120 8.35 31.42 0.40
CA SER A 120 7.94 32.50 -0.50
C SER A 120 6.60 33.16 -0.11
N LEU A 121 5.93 32.68 0.93
CA LEU A 121 4.61 33.17 1.35
C LEU A 121 4.74 34.22 2.46
N ILE A 122 4.47 35.49 2.12
CA ILE A 122 4.38 36.59 3.08
C ILE A 122 2.93 37.09 3.09
N GLY A 123 2.24 36.90 4.20
CA GLY A 123 0.87 37.38 4.40
C GLY A 123 -0.18 36.25 4.48
N GLU A 124 -1.41 36.61 4.13
CA GLU A 124 -2.57 35.72 4.19
C GLU A 124 -2.58 34.72 3.02
N ARG A 125 -2.97 33.46 3.28
CA ARG A 125 -2.93 32.36 2.31
C ARG A 125 -4.19 31.49 2.38
N PRO A 126 -4.61 30.86 1.27
CA PRO A 126 -5.72 29.91 1.27
C PRO A 126 -5.32 28.60 1.99
N PRO A 127 -6.25 27.88 2.64
CA PRO A 127 -5.98 26.61 3.30
C PRO A 127 -5.35 25.54 2.40
N GLU A 128 -5.67 25.55 1.10
CA GLU A 128 -5.18 24.63 0.08
C GLU A 128 -3.64 24.63 -0.05
N VAL A 129 -2.96 25.69 0.37
CA VAL A 129 -1.47 25.78 0.38
C VAL A 129 -0.85 25.53 1.74
N VAL A 130 -1.56 24.83 2.63
CA VAL A 130 -1.07 24.39 3.95
C VAL A 130 -0.88 22.87 3.93
N SER A 131 0.33 22.39 4.25
CA SER A 131 0.67 20.96 4.17
C SER A 131 -0.25 20.07 5.01
N SER A 132 -0.67 20.52 6.20
CA SER A 132 -1.60 19.77 7.06
C SER A 132 -2.98 19.60 6.42
N VAL A 133 -3.48 20.57 5.66
CA VAL A 133 -4.76 20.49 4.95
C VAL A 133 -4.67 19.45 3.84
N SER A 134 -3.58 19.45 3.07
CA SER A 134 -3.35 18.41 2.05
C SER A 134 -3.18 17.03 2.68
N ALA A 135 -2.49 16.89 3.81
CA ALA A 135 -2.39 15.62 4.54
C ALA A 135 -3.76 15.11 5.03
N VAL A 136 -4.60 16.00 5.59
CA VAL A 136 -5.99 15.69 5.99
C VAL A 136 -6.83 15.23 4.80
N MET A 137 -6.75 15.91 3.65
CA MET A 137 -7.46 15.51 2.43
C MET A 137 -6.99 14.15 1.91
N SER A 138 -5.70 13.83 2.03
CA SER A 138 -5.16 12.51 1.72
C SER A 138 -5.78 11.41 2.60
N LEU A 139 -5.79 11.61 3.92
CA LEU A 139 -6.37 10.66 4.88
C LEU A 139 -7.87 10.45 4.64
N ILE A 140 -8.62 11.52 4.38
CA ILE A 140 -10.04 11.44 3.99
C ILE A 140 -10.23 10.58 2.73
N CYS A 141 -9.45 10.83 1.67
CA CYS A 141 -9.56 10.06 0.42
C CYS A 141 -9.22 8.58 0.61
N LEU A 142 -8.30 8.23 1.51
CA LEU A 142 -7.99 6.83 1.82
C LEU A 142 -9.11 6.17 2.64
N GLY A 143 -9.72 6.91 3.57
CA GLY A 143 -10.94 6.50 4.26
C GLY A 143 -12.10 6.22 3.29
N ASP A 144 -12.32 7.11 2.32
CA ASP A 144 -13.31 6.92 1.24
C ASP A 144 -13.00 5.66 0.42
N ALA A 145 -11.74 5.43 0.02
CA ALA A 145 -11.32 4.23 -0.71
C ALA A 145 -11.57 2.93 0.08
N GLN A 146 -11.33 2.97 1.40
CA GLN A 146 -11.58 1.85 2.29
C GLN A 146 -13.10 1.63 2.50
N ALA A 147 -13.91 2.69 2.54
CA ALA A 147 -15.38 2.57 2.60
C ALA A 147 -15.96 1.89 1.34
N VAL A 148 -15.42 2.19 0.15
CA VAL A 148 -15.77 1.48 -1.10
C VAL A 148 -15.33 0.01 -1.05
N THR A 149 -14.14 -0.26 -0.48
CA THR A 149 -13.63 -1.63 -0.28
C THR A 149 -14.53 -2.44 0.66
N ILE A 150 -15.02 -1.82 1.74
CA ILE A 150 -16.03 -2.40 2.65
C ILE A 150 -17.31 -2.73 1.90
N LYS A 151 -17.84 -1.83 1.07
CA LYS A 151 -19.05 -2.07 0.27
C LYS A 151 -18.89 -3.31 -0.62
N ARG A 152 -17.77 -3.40 -1.34
CA ARG A 152 -17.41 -4.57 -2.16
C ARG A 152 -17.26 -5.85 -1.34
N ALA A 153 -16.72 -5.75 -0.12
CA ALA A 153 -16.54 -6.88 0.79
C ALA A 153 -17.88 -7.40 1.36
N LYS A 154 -18.86 -6.51 1.59
CA LYS A 154 -20.24 -6.86 1.93
C LYS A 154 -20.94 -7.57 0.77
N GLU A 155 -20.83 -7.04 -0.46
CA GLU A 155 -21.40 -7.67 -1.67
C GLU A 155 -20.82 -9.06 -1.96
N LYS A 156 -19.54 -9.29 -1.63
CA LYS A 156 -18.88 -10.60 -1.77
C LYS A 156 -19.14 -11.59 -0.61
N GLY A 157 -19.90 -11.21 0.42
CA GLY A 157 -20.20 -12.09 1.55
C GLY A 157 -18.99 -12.41 2.43
N THR A 158 -18.15 -11.43 2.75
CA THR A 158 -16.98 -11.64 3.62
C THR A 158 -17.34 -11.81 5.11
N THR A 159 -16.36 -12.20 5.94
CA THR A 159 -16.59 -12.43 7.38
C THR A 159 -16.89 -11.15 8.15
N VAL A 160 -17.77 -11.23 9.14
CA VAL A 160 -18.12 -10.09 10.02
C VAL A 160 -16.89 -9.53 10.75
N GLY A 161 -15.96 -10.39 11.16
CA GLY A 161 -14.70 -9.97 11.80
C GLY A 161 -13.80 -9.13 10.88
N LEU A 162 -13.79 -9.39 9.57
CA LEU A 162 -13.07 -8.53 8.62
C LEU A 162 -13.80 -7.20 8.42
N LEU A 163 -15.14 -7.18 8.35
CA LEU A 163 -15.92 -5.94 8.25
C LEU A 163 -15.71 -5.03 9.48
N ALA A 164 -15.62 -5.61 10.69
CA ALA A 164 -15.29 -4.88 11.91
C ALA A 164 -13.93 -4.17 11.79
N LYS A 165 -12.89 -4.91 11.41
CA LYS A 165 -11.52 -4.39 11.24
C LYS A 165 -11.45 -3.32 10.15
N LEU A 166 -12.10 -3.53 9.01
CA LEU A 166 -12.11 -2.55 7.91
C LEU A 166 -12.83 -1.26 8.31
N HIS A 167 -13.94 -1.33 9.05
CA HIS A 167 -14.58 -0.12 9.58
C HIS A 167 -13.70 0.57 10.63
N HIS A 168 -13.03 -0.18 11.51
CA HIS A 168 -12.11 0.37 12.52
C HIS A 168 -10.93 1.10 11.89
N GLY A 169 -10.32 0.56 10.83
CA GLY A 169 -9.22 1.26 10.14
C GLY A 169 -9.62 2.65 9.63
N ILE A 170 -10.87 2.84 9.20
CA ILE A 170 -11.35 4.18 8.80
C ILE A 170 -11.45 5.14 10.01
N VAL A 171 -11.76 4.62 11.20
CA VAL A 171 -11.74 5.40 12.44
C VAL A 171 -10.32 5.88 12.75
N GLU A 172 -9.32 5.01 12.62
CA GLU A 172 -7.90 5.36 12.84
C GLU A 172 -7.43 6.48 11.88
N LEU A 173 -7.77 6.38 10.59
CA LEU A 173 -7.44 7.40 9.59
C LEU A 173 -8.08 8.76 9.86
N LEU A 174 -9.33 8.75 10.35
CA LEU A 174 -10.05 9.97 10.68
C LEU A 174 -9.59 10.56 12.02
N ASP A 175 -9.10 9.76 12.96
CA ASP A 175 -8.43 10.22 14.17
C ASP A 175 -7.06 10.85 13.86
N GLU A 176 -6.27 10.26 12.96
CA GLU A 176 -5.03 10.88 12.47
C GLU A 176 -5.33 12.23 11.80
N ALA A 177 -6.34 12.27 10.93
CA ALA A 177 -6.78 13.51 10.26
C ALA A 177 -7.23 14.58 11.27
N ALA A 178 -8.00 14.20 12.30
CA ALA A 178 -8.40 15.10 13.38
C ALA A 178 -7.20 15.62 14.19
N GLY A 179 -6.22 14.76 14.48
CA GLY A 179 -4.98 15.13 15.18
C GLY A 179 -4.12 16.11 14.39
N VAL A 180 -3.95 15.87 13.08
CA VAL A 180 -3.25 16.79 12.16
C VAL A 180 -3.98 18.14 12.07
N LEU A 181 -5.30 18.14 11.98
CA LEU A 181 -6.10 19.38 11.92
C LEU A 181 -6.04 20.18 13.24
N HIS A 182 -6.11 19.51 14.39
CA HIS A 182 -6.04 20.14 15.71
C HIS A 182 -4.64 20.74 16.02
N THR A 183 -3.57 20.10 15.57
CA THR A 183 -2.19 20.59 15.78
C THR A 183 -1.80 21.72 14.82
N ALA A 184 -2.47 21.83 13.67
CA ALA A 184 -2.23 22.86 12.67
C ALA A 184 -2.71 24.26 13.12
N ARG A 185 -1.85 25.01 13.82
CA ARG A 185 -2.11 26.42 14.19
C ARG A 185 -2.39 27.35 13.01
N GLU A 186 -2.03 26.92 11.80
CA GLU A 186 -2.23 27.63 10.53
C GLU A 186 -3.65 27.46 9.95
N CYS A 187 -4.44 26.51 10.48
CA CYS A 187 -5.79 26.14 10.03
C CYS A 187 -6.92 26.94 10.71
N LYS A 188 -6.70 28.20 11.11
CA LYS A 188 -7.76 29.00 11.76
C LYS A 188 -8.96 29.28 10.85
N ASP A 189 -8.72 29.30 9.53
CA ASP A 189 -9.73 29.60 8.50
C ASP A 189 -10.09 28.38 7.63
N THR A 190 -9.62 27.16 7.96
CA THR A 190 -10.24 25.96 7.37
C THR A 190 -11.66 25.85 7.89
N SER A 191 -12.61 25.67 6.98
CA SER A 191 -14.02 25.59 7.34
C SER A 191 -14.27 24.53 8.41
N LEU A 192 -15.08 24.90 9.41
CA LEU A 192 -15.63 24.00 10.43
C LEU A 192 -16.26 22.75 9.79
N ASP A 193 -16.74 22.89 8.54
CA ASP A 193 -17.29 21.83 7.71
C ASP A 193 -16.38 20.60 7.57
N VAL A 194 -15.06 20.78 7.50
CA VAL A 194 -14.09 19.67 7.37
C VAL A 194 -13.94 18.92 8.69
N ALA A 195 -13.84 19.65 9.80
CA ALA A 195 -13.80 19.05 11.14
C ALA A 195 -15.12 18.32 11.47
N ASP A 196 -16.26 18.92 11.13
CA ASP A 196 -17.59 18.30 11.25
C ASP A 196 -17.71 17.03 10.39
N PHE A 197 -17.20 17.06 9.15
CA PHE A 197 -17.17 15.87 8.27
C PHE A 197 -16.34 14.75 8.89
N ILE A 198 -15.09 15.02 9.29
CA ILE A 198 -14.19 14.02 9.91
C ILE A 198 -14.85 13.40 11.14
N SER A 199 -15.35 14.22 12.06
CA SER A 199 -16.01 13.78 13.29
C SER A 199 -17.26 12.92 13.01
N SER A 200 -18.10 13.35 12.06
CA SER A 200 -19.33 12.64 11.71
C SER A 200 -19.06 11.31 11.01
N CYS A 201 -18.12 11.28 10.06
CA CYS A 201 -17.69 10.06 9.39
C CYS A 201 -17.01 9.09 10.36
N LYS A 202 -16.17 9.58 11.27
CA LYS A 202 -15.53 8.76 12.31
C LYS A 202 -16.60 8.03 13.12
N MET A 203 -17.57 8.78 13.64
CA MET A 203 -18.60 8.21 14.50
C MET A 203 -19.52 7.21 13.78
N LEU A 204 -19.83 7.45 12.50
CA LEU A 204 -20.54 6.48 11.65
C LEU A 204 -19.76 5.18 11.51
N HIS A 205 -18.45 5.26 11.26
CA HIS A 205 -17.60 4.08 11.11
C HIS A 205 -17.31 3.37 12.44
N GLU A 206 -17.26 4.10 13.56
CA GLU A 206 -17.17 3.54 14.91
C GLU A 206 -18.42 2.70 15.25
N LEU A 207 -19.63 3.21 14.98
CA LEU A 207 -20.88 2.45 15.12
C LEU A 207 -20.85 1.16 14.29
N GLN A 208 -20.46 1.22 13.01
CA GLN A 208 -20.38 0.03 12.16
C GLN A 208 -19.31 -0.96 12.63
N ALA A 209 -18.13 -0.49 13.06
CA ALA A 209 -17.05 -1.34 13.58
C ALA A 209 -17.52 -2.13 14.80
N GLN A 210 -18.13 -1.46 15.77
CA GLN A 210 -18.58 -2.08 17.03
C GLN A 210 -19.78 -3.02 16.82
N LYS A 211 -20.65 -2.74 15.84
CA LYS A 211 -21.71 -3.65 15.39
C LYS A 211 -21.13 -4.99 14.91
N TYR A 212 -20.21 -4.97 13.94
CA TYR A 212 -19.62 -6.20 13.40
C TYR A 212 -18.69 -6.89 14.42
N PHE A 213 -18.08 -6.14 15.34
CA PHE A 213 -17.30 -6.72 16.44
C PHE A 213 -18.21 -7.47 17.44
N ALA A 214 -19.37 -6.91 17.80
CA ALA A 214 -20.37 -7.60 18.61
C ALA A 214 -20.89 -8.89 17.93
N GLU A 215 -21.12 -8.88 16.61
CA GLU A 215 -21.47 -10.08 15.84
C GLU A 215 -20.34 -11.14 15.84
N THR A 216 -19.07 -10.70 15.87
CA THR A 216 -17.90 -11.58 15.98
C THR A 216 -17.78 -12.21 17.38
N LEU A 217 -18.01 -11.42 18.43
CA LEU A 217 -18.09 -11.90 19.82
C LEU A 217 -19.24 -12.89 20.01
N LYS A 218 -20.40 -12.62 19.41
CA LYS A 218 -21.55 -13.54 19.38
C LYS A 218 -21.18 -14.87 18.71
N SER A 219 -20.50 -14.82 17.57
CA SER A 219 -20.00 -16.01 16.86
C SER A 219 -18.96 -16.81 17.66
N SER A 220 -18.37 -16.19 18.68
CA SER A 220 -17.39 -16.79 19.60
C SER A 220 -18.00 -17.21 20.95
N ASN A 221 -19.34 -17.25 21.05
CA ASN A 221 -20.09 -17.51 22.29
C ASN A 221 -19.69 -16.56 23.46
N GLN A 222 -19.63 -15.26 23.20
CA GLN A 222 -19.40 -14.21 24.21
C GLN A 222 -20.54 -13.19 24.21
N PHE A 223 -21.77 -13.68 24.42
CA PHE A 223 -23.00 -12.90 24.32
C PHE A 223 -23.07 -11.74 25.31
N GLY A 224 -22.65 -11.96 26.56
CA GLY A 224 -22.62 -10.94 27.60
C GLY A 224 -21.59 -9.84 27.33
N VAL A 225 -20.48 -10.18 26.66
CA VAL A 225 -19.46 -9.20 26.23
C VAL A 225 -19.97 -8.38 25.04
N ALA A 226 -20.61 -9.03 24.06
CA ALA A 226 -21.21 -8.37 22.90
C ALA A 226 -22.26 -7.31 23.30
N VAL A 227 -23.20 -7.66 24.21
CA VAL A 227 -24.18 -6.71 24.77
C VAL A 227 -23.48 -5.49 25.37
N ALA A 228 -22.40 -5.71 26.12
CA ALA A 228 -21.75 -4.64 26.87
C ALA A 228 -20.92 -3.69 25.98
N VAL A 229 -20.30 -4.21 24.92
CA VAL A 229 -19.67 -3.40 23.85
C VAL A 229 -20.72 -2.48 23.19
N LEU A 230 -21.87 -3.03 22.83
CA LEU A 230 -22.96 -2.25 22.21
C LEU A 230 -23.48 -1.16 23.17
N ARG A 231 -23.68 -1.48 24.47
CA ARG A 231 -24.05 -0.48 25.49
C ARG A 231 -23.05 0.67 25.60
N PHE A 232 -21.76 0.35 25.72
CA PHE A 232 -20.69 1.34 25.86
C PHE A 232 -20.62 2.28 24.65
N THR A 233 -20.64 1.70 23.44
CA THR A 233 -20.60 2.46 22.18
C THR A 233 -21.78 3.43 22.07
N LEU A 234 -23.00 2.95 22.35
CA LEU A 234 -24.21 3.78 22.29
C LEU A 234 -24.18 4.93 23.31
N THR A 235 -23.62 4.70 24.50
CA THR A 235 -23.40 5.72 25.53
C THR A 235 -22.34 6.75 25.11
N ASN A 236 -21.25 6.33 24.46
CA ASN A 236 -20.20 7.23 23.96
C ASN A 236 -20.73 8.15 22.85
N VAL A 237 -21.36 7.55 21.83
CA VAL A 237 -21.91 8.24 20.66
C VAL A 237 -22.97 9.29 21.05
N LYS A 238 -23.87 8.96 21.99
CA LYS A 238 -24.89 9.91 22.47
C LYS A 238 -24.31 11.12 23.22
N LYS A 239 -23.10 11.03 23.78
CA LYS A 239 -22.40 12.15 24.43
C LYS A 239 -21.72 13.09 23.41
N ASN A 240 -21.34 12.56 22.24
CA ASN A 240 -20.47 13.23 21.27
C ASN A 240 -21.19 13.55 19.93
N MET A 241 -22.47 13.93 19.99
CA MET A 241 -23.26 14.24 18.79
C MET A 241 -22.69 15.43 17.98
N PRO A 242 -22.82 15.44 16.62
CA PRO A 242 -22.25 16.49 15.79
C PRO A 242 -22.95 17.84 16.01
N GLY A 243 -22.24 18.95 15.75
CA GLY A 243 -22.84 20.29 15.83
C GLY A 243 -23.90 20.53 14.72
N LYS A 244 -23.62 20.05 13.50
CA LYS A 244 -24.43 20.28 12.30
C LYS A 244 -25.64 19.36 12.15
N GLU A 245 -26.77 19.96 11.80
CA GLU A 245 -28.06 19.26 11.66
C GLU A 245 -28.08 18.21 10.54
N SER A 246 -27.40 18.46 9.42
CA SER A 246 -27.30 17.52 8.30
C SER A 246 -26.60 16.22 8.65
N TRP A 247 -25.65 16.26 9.60
CA TRP A 247 -24.95 15.08 10.09
C TRP A 247 -25.72 14.41 11.23
N LYS A 248 -26.36 15.20 12.11
CA LYS A 248 -27.22 14.67 13.18
C LYS A 248 -28.33 13.76 12.65
N SER A 249 -28.97 14.09 11.53
CA SER A 249 -30.05 13.24 10.98
C SER A 249 -29.55 11.86 10.56
N VAL A 250 -28.49 11.80 9.76
CA VAL A 250 -27.86 10.56 9.27
C VAL A 250 -27.35 9.71 10.45
N ILE A 251 -26.67 10.34 11.40
CA ILE A 251 -26.15 9.67 12.59
C ILE A 251 -27.26 9.21 13.52
N LYS A 252 -28.36 9.96 13.66
CA LYS A 252 -29.51 9.55 14.46
C LYS A 252 -30.18 8.29 13.89
N GLU A 253 -30.33 8.21 12.57
CA GLU A 253 -30.82 6.99 11.91
C GLU A 253 -29.95 5.77 12.24
N GLU A 254 -28.62 5.90 12.16
CA GLU A 254 -27.72 4.80 12.54
C GLU A 254 -27.76 4.50 14.05
N ILE A 255 -27.89 5.52 14.91
CA ILE A 255 -28.08 5.34 16.37
C ILE A 255 -29.37 4.58 16.68
N ASP A 256 -30.46 4.85 15.96
CA ASP A 256 -31.73 4.18 16.15
C ASP A 256 -31.63 2.70 15.68
N ASN A 257 -31.00 2.45 14.52
CA ASN A 257 -30.66 1.10 14.04
C ASN A 257 -29.78 0.32 15.04
N PHE A 258 -28.74 0.97 15.57
CA PHE A 258 -27.80 0.39 16.55
C PHE A 258 -28.47 0.16 17.92
N SER A 259 -29.40 1.03 18.31
CA SER A 259 -30.23 0.84 19.53
C SER A 259 -31.15 -0.37 19.39
N GLU A 260 -31.72 -0.63 18.21
CA GLU A 260 -32.49 -1.86 17.99
C GLU A 260 -31.59 -3.11 17.99
N LEU A 261 -30.40 -3.04 17.39
CA LEU A 261 -29.42 -4.13 17.43
C LEU A 261 -29.05 -4.51 18.87
N LEU A 262 -28.78 -3.52 19.72
CA LEU A 262 -28.53 -3.71 21.15
C LEU A 262 -29.73 -4.39 21.82
N ARG A 263 -30.96 -3.87 21.64
CA ARG A 263 -32.18 -4.47 22.21
C ARG A 263 -32.36 -5.94 21.85
N LYS A 264 -32.03 -6.33 20.61
CA LYS A 264 -32.07 -7.73 20.15
C LYS A 264 -31.05 -8.60 20.91
N HIS A 265 -29.81 -8.12 21.07
CA HIS A 265 -28.77 -8.83 21.83
C HIS A 265 -29.09 -8.93 23.33
N GLU A 266 -29.64 -7.87 23.92
CA GLU A 266 -30.07 -7.86 25.33
C GLU A 266 -31.17 -8.89 25.57
N HIS A 267 -32.22 -8.89 24.74
CA HIS A 267 -33.31 -9.85 24.83
C HIS A 267 -32.82 -11.30 24.63
N GLU A 268 -31.97 -11.54 23.65
CA GLU A 268 -31.42 -12.88 23.41
C GLU A 268 -30.55 -13.37 24.59
N ASN A 269 -29.73 -12.49 25.17
CA ASN A 269 -28.93 -12.82 26.34
C ASN A 269 -29.78 -12.98 27.61
N GLU A 270 -30.87 -12.22 27.77
CA GLU A 270 -31.80 -12.34 28.90
C GLU A 270 -32.63 -13.64 28.85
N PHE A 271 -33.00 -14.13 27.66
CA PHE A 271 -33.94 -15.25 27.49
C PHE A 271 -33.29 -16.59 27.09
N VAL A 272 -32.08 -16.59 26.51
CA VAL A 272 -31.41 -17.81 25.98
C VAL A 272 -30.10 -18.09 26.69
N TRP A 273 -29.19 -17.12 26.74
CA TRP A 273 -27.79 -17.37 27.12
C TRP A 273 -27.49 -17.12 28.60
N HIS A 274 -28.19 -16.16 29.21
CA HIS A 274 -28.04 -15.73 30.61
C HIS A 274 -26.59 -15.35 31.01
N GLU A 275 -25.75 -14.90 30.06
CA GLU A 275 -24.37 -14.52 30.39
C GLU A 275 -24.31 -13.22 31.20
N LYS A 276 -23.36 -13.16 32.14
CA LYS A 276 -23.08 -11.96 32.91
C LYS A 276 -22.49 -10.87 32.02
N VAL A 277 -23.26 -9.83 31.75
CA VAL A 277 -22.82 -8.60 31.09
C VAL A 277 -21.74 -7.90 31.95
N PRO A 278 -20.51 -7.68 31.47
CA PRO A 278 -19.47 -6.95 32.22
C PRO A 278 -19.83 -5.48 32.46
N SER A 279 -19.26 -4.85 33.49
CA SER A 279 -19.37 -3.40 33.73
C SER A 279 -18.44 -2.59 32.80
N GLU A 280 -18.73 -1.30 32.59
CA GLU A 280 -17.89 -0.40 31.78
C GLU A 280 -16.42 -0.36 32.27
N GLU A 281 -16.18 -0.44 33.58
CA GLU A 281 -14.84 -0.53 34.17
C GLU A 281 -14.13 -1.86 33.83
N THR A 282 -14.88 -2.97 33.76
CA THR A 282 -14.34 -4.27 33.33
C THR A 282 -14.11 -4.28 31.81
N LEU A 283 -14.88 -3.49 31.06
CA LEU A 283 -14.76 -3.32 29.62
C LEU A 283 -13.68 -2.34 29.23
N SER A 284 -13.31 -1.32 30.01
CA SER A 284 -12.10 -0.57 29.67
C SER A 284 -10.90 -1.51 29.72
N GLY A 285 -10.80 -2.40 30.73
CA GLY A 285 -9.79 -3.45 30.78
C GLY A 285 -9.91 -4.53 29.70
N ARG A 286 -11.13 -5.00 29.37
CA ARG A 286 -11.35 -6.13 28.42
C ARG A 286 -11.62 -5.73 26.97
N VAL A 287 -12.20 -4.58 26.70
CA VAL A 287 -12.24 -3.97 25.37
C VAL A 287 -10.87 -3.44 25.07
N VAL A 288 -10.13 -2.77 25.98
CA VAL A 288 -8.69 -2.56 25.68
C VAL A 288 -7.99 -3.91 25.54
N SER A 289 -8.11 -4.89 26.44
CA SER A 289 -7.42 -6.19 26.26
C SER A 289 -7.89 -7.04 25.07
N ALA A 290 -9.10 -6.85 24.52
CA ALA A 290 -9.58 -7.56 23.32
C ALA A 290 -9.38 -6.74 22.05
N VAL A 291 -9.37 -5.41 22.15
CA VAL A 291 -8.88 -4.48 21.14
C VAL A 291 -7.37 -4.54 21.07
N VAL A 292 -6.63 -4.96 22.12
CA VAL A 292 -5.17 -5.28 22.37
C VAL A 292 -4.84 -6.76 22.31
N SER A 293 -5.82 -7.65 22.24
CA SER A 293 -5.60 -8.98 21.65
C SER A 293 -5.80 -8.85 20.14
N ALA A 294 -6.83 -8.11 19.73
CA ALA A 294 -6.93 -7.63 18.36
C ALA A 294 -5.71 -6.76 18.01
N GLU A 295 -5.22 -5.83 18.83
CA GLU A 295 -3.97 -5.02 18.82
C GLU A 295 -2.81 -5.86 19.44
N ASN A 296 -2.85 -7.19 19.35
CA ASN A 296 -1.65 -8.03 19.22
C ASN A 296 -1.77 -9.02 18.04
N THR A 297 -2.84 -8.86 17.24
CA THR A 297 -3.04 -9.42 15.88
C THR A 297 -2.97 -8.32 14.79
N VAL A 298 -3.30 -7.10 15.23
CA VAL A 298 -2.91 -5.71 14.95
C VAL A 298 -1.81 -5.40 16.01
N GLN A 299 -1.07 -4.29 16.01
CA GLN A 299 0.29 -4.17 16.63
C GLN A 299 1.34 -5.16 16.07
N SER A 300 1.03 -6.45 16.02
CA SER A 300 1.51 -7.31 14.93
C SER A 300 0.95 -6.87 13.56
N GLY A 301 0.16 -5.80 13.53
CA GLY A 301 -0.28 -5.02 12.38
C GLY A 301 -0.97 -3.72 12.83
N PHE A 302 -0.18 -2.71 13.25
CA PHE A 302 -0.54 -1.36 13.80
C PHE A 302 -0.34 -1.17 15.31
N SER A 303 0.90 -0.86 15.70
CA SER A 303 1.24 -0.11 16.93
C SER A 303 2.02 1.11 16.50
N GLY A 304 1.69 2.29 17.02
CA GLY A 304 2.60 3.43 17.14
C GLY A 304 3.36 3.88 15.88
N THR A 305 2.98 5.04 15.35
CA THR A 305 3.75 5.87 14.38
C THR A 305 3.92 5.37 12.95
N ASP A 306 3.60 4.12 12.61
CA ASP A 306 3.55 3.63 11.21
C ASP A 306 2.11 3.66 10.64
N GLY A 307 1.71 4.82 10.09
CA GLY A 307 0.49 4.92 9.28
C GLY A 307 0.65 4.23 7.92
N PHE A 308 -0.36 3.49 7.48
CA PHE A 308 -0.38 2.76 6.18
C PHE A 308 0.83 1.86 5.87
N LYS A 309 0.99 0.75 6.58
CA LYS A 309 1.58 -0.43 5.95
C LYS A 309 0.56 -1.16 5.05
N LEU A 310 0.43 -0.63 3.82
CA LEU A 310 0.65 -1.51 2.64
C LEU A 310 1.91 -2.31 2.96
N THR A 311 1.95 -3.63 2.72
CA THR A 311 3.07 -4.52 3.11
C THR A 311 4.35 -4.30 2.28
N TYR A 312 4.78 -3.04 2.17
CA TYR A 312 6.16 -2.66 1.98
C TYR A 312 6.91 -3.03 3.26
N LEU A 313 7.74 -4.07 3.16
CA LEU A 313 8.91 -4.21 4.02
C LEU A 313 9.66 -2.87 4.01
N GLU A 314 9.72 -2.20 5.15
CA GLU A 314 10.64 -1.08 5.23
C GLU A 314 12.07 -1.59 5.24
N LEU A 315 12.99 -0.71 4.84
CA LEU A 315 14.40 -1.03 4.92
C LEU A 315 14.86 -1.31 6.36
N SER A 316 14.12 -0.77 7.34
CA SER A 316 14.17 -1.05 8.78
C SER A 316 14.01 -2.55 9.06
N ASP A 317 12.95 -3.13 8.48
CA ASP A 317 12.39 -4.46 8.77
C ASP A 317 13.21 -5.60 8.13
N ILE A 318 14.07 -5.28 7.15
CA ILE A 318 14.99 -6.25 6.56
C ILE A 318 15.97 -6.73 7.66
N PRO A 319 16.04 -8.05 7.95
CA PRO A 319 16.97 -8.60 8.93
C PRO A 319 18.42 -8.39 8.48
N GLU A 320 19.39 -8.65 9.37
CA GLU A 320 20.78 -8.69 8.93
C GLU A 320 20.97 -9.80 7.87
N VAL A 321 21.55 -9.42 6.73
CA VAL A 321 21.74 -10.29 5.56
C VAL A 321 23.21 -10.34 5.18
N ASP A 322 23.75 -11.55 5.01
CA ASP A 322 25.16 -11.76 4.64
C ASP A 322 25.46 -11.39 3.18
N CYS A 323 24.45 -11.48 2.30
CA CYS A 323 24.58 -11.21 0.87
C CYS A 323 23.25 -10.80 0.23
N LEU A 324 23.32 -9.88 -0.74
CA LEU A 324 22.26 -9.54 -1.67
C LEU A 324 22.49 -10.26 -3.00
N LEU A 325 21.45 -10.87 -3.60
CA LEU A 325 21.48 -11.43 -4.94
C LEU A 325 20.65 -10.58 -5.90
N ILE A 326 21.23 -10.12 -7.01
CA ILE A 326 20.55 -9.37 -8.08
C ILE A 326 20.58 -10.19 -9.36
N THR A 327 19.41 -10.57 -9.86
CA THR A 327 19.23 -11.40 -11.06
C THR A 327 19.37 -10.61 -12.35
N GLN A 328 18.86 -9.37 -12.39
CA GLN A 328 18.70 -8.58 -13.63
C GLN A 328 19.01 -7.09 -13.40
N SER A 329 19.28 -6.34 -14.48
CA SER A 329 19.53 -4.88 -14.41
C SER A 329 18.28 -4.01 -14.56
N LEU A 330 17.09 -4.59 -14.78
CA LEU A 330 15.84 -3.86 -14.94
C LEU A 330 15.31 -3.35 -13.58
N ASP A 331 14.54 -2.26 -13.57
CA ASP A 331 14.16 -1.54 -12.33
C ASP A 331 13.23 -2.36 -11.41
N ASP A 332 12.55 -3.40 -11.93
CA ASP A 332 11.76 -4.38 -11.17
C ASP A 332 12.62 -5.41 -10.42
N HIS A 333 13.90 -5.59 -10.79
CA HIS A 333 14.87 -6.47 -10.10
C HIS A 333 16.00 -5.69 -9.41
N CYS A 334 16.35 -4.50 -9.93
CA CYS A 334 17.45 -3.65 -9.51
C CYS A 334 16.94 -2.27 -9.06
N HIS A 335 15.81 -2.24 -8.35
CA HIS A 335 15.08 -1.01 -7.98
C HIS A 335 15.95 0.00 -7.22
N LEU A 336 16.40 1.04 -7.92
CA LEU A 336 17.41 1.97 -7.38
C LEU A 336 16.92 2.77 -6.17
N LYS A 337 15.61 2.97 -6.03
CA LYS A 337 15.03 3.66 -4.88
C LYS A 337 15.12 2.84 -3.60
N THR A 338 15.12 1.50 -3.69
CA THR A 338 15.36 0.59 -2.55
C THR A 338 16.86 0.38 -2.32
N LEU A 339 17.65 0.22 -3.38
CA LEU A 339 19.08 -0.08 -3.26
C LEU A 339 19.91 1.10 -2.71
N LYS A 340 19.56 2.35 -3.04
CA LYS A 340 20.24 3.56 -2.53
C LYS A 340 20.21 3.73 -1.00
N PRO A 341 19.07 3.56 -0.31
CA PRO A 341 19.07 3.55 1.15
C PRO A 341 19.62 2.22 1.71
N LEU A 342 19.48 1.09 1.02
CA LEU A 342 20.09 -0.19 1.43
C LEU A 342 21.62 -0.08 1.58
N SER A 343 22.31 0.48 0.58
CA SER A 343 23.77 0.63 0.63
C SER A 343 24.26 1.64 1.67
N LYS A 344 23.39 2.56 2.11
CA LYS A 344 23.67 3.44 3.25
C LYS A 344 23.47 2.73 4.60
N LYS A 345 22.47 1.86 4.74
CA LYS A 345 22.24 1.05 5.96
C LYS A 345 23.34 0.01 6.14
N TYR A 346 23.74 -0.65 5.05
CA TYR A 346 24.74 -1.73 5.05
C TYR A 346 25.88 -1.46 4.04
N PRO A 347 26.82 -0.54 4.35
CA PRO A 347 27.86 -0.11 3.41
C PRO A 347 28.87 -1.20 3.01
N ASN A 348 28.97 -2.27 3.80
CA ASN A 348 29.86 -3.41 3.56
C ASN A 348 29.12 -4.65 3.00
N LEU A 349 27.80 -4.55 2.75
CA LEU A 349 26.98 -5.66 2.25
C LEU A 349 27.59 -6.25 0.97
N ARG A 350 27.83 -7.56 1.01
CA ARG A 350 28.26 -8.31 -0.17
C ARG A 350 27.10 -8.39 -1.15
N VAL A 351 27.34 -8.08 -2.42
CA VAL A 351 26.34 -8.18 -3.49
C VAL A 351 26.87 -9.14 -4.55
N ILE A 352 26.05 -10.09 -4.99
CA ILE A 352 26.29 -10.90 -6.19
C ILE A 352 25.27 -10.50 -7.25
N ALA A 353 25.73 -10.21 -8.48
CA ALA A 353 24.88 -9.66 -9.52
C ALA A 353 25.19 -10.17 -10.93
N THR A 354 24.21 -10.04 -11.82
CA THR A 354 24.39 -10.07 -13.28
C THR A 354 25.40 -8.98 -13.71
N PRO A 355 26.31 -9.26 -14.66
CA PRO A 355 27.20 -8.24 -15.25
C PRO A 355 26.43 -7.07 -15.90
N ASN A 356 25.18 -7.27 -16.32
CA ASN A 356 24.35 -6.20 -16.90
C ASN A 356 24.02 -5.09 -15.88
N ALA A 357 23.95 -5.40 -14.59
CA ALA A 357 23.65 -4.43 -13.53
C ALA A 357 24.87 -3.56 -13.12
N LYS A 358 26.05 -3.80 -13.70
CA LYS A 358 27.32 -3.19 -13.25
C LYS A 358 27.31 -1.67 -13.19
N ALA A 359 26.83 -1.01 -14.24
CA ALA A 359 26.79 0.45 -14.32
C ALA A 359 25.86 1.09 -13.28
N LEU A 360 24.91 0.32 -12.73
CA LEU A 360 23.99 0.75 -11.67
C LEU A 360 24.62 0.54 -10.29
N LEU A 361 25.11 -0.67 -10.03
CA LEU A 361 25.52 -1.13 -8.69
C LEU A 361 26.90 -0.60 -8.26
N ASP A 362 27.84 -0.41 -9.18
CA ASP A 362 29.18 0.16 -8.88
C ASP A 362 29.09 1.58 -8.25
N SER A 363 27.97 2.29 -8.44
CA SER A 363 27.72 3.61 -7.84
C SER A 363 27.14 3.55 -6.41
N LEU A 364 26.69 2.37 -5.97
CA LEU A 364 25.95 2.19 -4.72
C LEU A 364 26.70 1.34 -3.70
N PHE A 365 27.35 0.25 -4.14
CA PHE A 365 27.99 -0.74 -3.28
C PHE A 365 29.47 -0.90 -3.62
N SER A 366 30.30 -1.07 -2.60
CA SER A 366 31.76 -1.27 -2.74
C SER A 366 32.17 -2.74 -2.93
N ASN A 367 31.31 -3.67 -2.51
CA ASN A 367 31.59 -5.11 -2.40
C ASN A 367 30.69 -5.94 -3.35
N VAL A 368 30.84 -5.73 -4.67
CA VAL A 368 30.01 -6.39 -5.70
C VAL A 368 30.82 -7.42 -6.47
N THR A 369 30.32 -8.65 -6.54
CA THR A 369 30.83 -9.75 -7.37
C THR A 369 29.88 -9.97 -8.55
N TYR A 370 30.37 -9.74 -9.77
CA TYR A 370 29.59 -10.00 -10.98
C TYR A 370 29.90 -11.42 -11.49
N LEU A 371 28.86 -12.23 -11.73
CA LEU A 371 29.00 -13.61 -12.20
C LEU A 371 28.35 -13.79 -13.57
N GLU A 372 29.13 -14.19 -14.57
CA GLU A 372 28.59 -14.72 -15.84
C GLU A 372 28.04 -16.15 -15.62
N PRO A 373 27.06 -16.63 -16.41
CA PRO A 373 26.53 -17.99 -16.29
C PRO A 373 27.61 -19.08 -16.29
N GLY A 374 27.51 -20.02 -15.34
CA GLY A 374 28.50 -21.06 -15.08
C GLY A 374 29.62 -20.67 -14.10
N GLN A 375 29.76 -19.38 -13.75
CA GLN A 375 30.67 -18.95 -12.69
C GLN A 375 30.02 -19.10 -11.31
N SER A 376 30.85 -19.21 -10.27
CA SER A 376 30.39 -19.30 -8.88
C SER A 376 31.27 -18.53 -7.90
N SER A 377 30.66 -18.05 -6.82
CA SER A 377 31.34 -17.45 -5.68
C SER A 377 30.99 -18.22 -4.39
N ILE A 378 31.86 -18.13 -3.38
CA ILE A 378 31.61 -18.69 -2.04
C ILE A 378 31.40 -17.54 -1.07
N ILE A 379 30.31 -17.59 -0.32
CA ILE A 379 29.92 -16.65 0.72
C ILE A 379 30.17 -17.33 2.07
N GLU A 380 31.01 -16.72 2.90
CA GLU A 380 31.03 -17.01 4.33
C GLU A 380 29.94 -16.17 4.99
N ALA A 381 29.01 -16.84 5.67
CA ALA A 381 27.90 -16.27 6.43
C ALA A 381 28.33 -15.95 7.87
N GLY A 382 27.64 -15.03 8.56
CA GLY A 382 27.97 -14.59 9.92
C GLY A 382 27.98 -15.69 10.99
N ASN A 383 27.40 -16.86 10.71
CA ASN A 383 27.46 -18.06 11.57
C ASN A 383 28.65 -19.00 11.26
N GLY A 384 29.56 -18.63 10.35
CA GLY A 384 30.73 -19.43 9.92
C GLY A 384 30.43 -20.48 8.84
N SER A 385 29.19 -20.56 8.32
CA SER A 385 28.84 -21.49 7.24
C SER A 385 29.25 -20.95 5.87
N THR A 386 29.65 -21.82 4.94
CA THR A 386 30.10 -21.46 3.59
C THR A 386 29.09 -21.86 2.51
N VAL A 387 28.39 -20.88 1.94
CA VAL A 387 27.37 -21.07 0.89
C VAL A 387 27.99 -20.82 -0.49
N LYS A 388 27.85 -21.76 -1.43
CA LYS A 388 28.25 -21.55 -2.84
C LYS A 388 27.07 -21.00 -3.62
N VAL A 389 27.27 -19.90 -4.34
CA VAL A 389 26.31 -19.34 -5.30
C VAL A 389 26.87 -19.49 -6.71
N GLN A 390 26.12 -20.13 -7.60
CA GLN A 390 26.46 -20.35 -9.01
C GLN A 390 25.44 -19.66 -9.91
N ALA A 391 25.90 -18.85 -10.86
CA ALA A 391 25.03 -18.20 -11.83
C ALA A 391 24.61 -19.19 -12.94
N THR A 392 23.36 -19.11 -13.39
CA THR A 392 22.80 -19.88 -14.50
C THR A 392 22.19 -18.94 -15.54
N ALA A 393 22.11 -19.37 -16.80
CA ALA A 393 21.60 -18.53 -17.87
C ALA A 393 20.06 -18.45 -17.81
N GLY A 394 19.57 -17.25 -17.49
CA GLY A 394 18.16 -16.85 -17.58
C GLY A 394 17.85 -16.20 -18.94
N PRO A 395 16.82 -15.34 -19.03
CA PRO A 395 16.36 -14.74 -20.29
C PRO A 395 17.30 -13.63 -20.82
N VAL A 396 17.28 -13.43 -22.14
CA VAL A 396 17.91 -12.27 -22.80
C VAL A 396 16.84 -11.18 -22.97
N LEU A 397 16.87 -10.14 -22.12
CA LEU A 397 15.83 -9.11 -22.04
C LEU A 397 16.12 -7.86 -22.89
N GLY A 398 16.77 -8.06 -24.03
CA GLY A 398 17.16 -7.00 -24.95
C GLY A 398 17.49 -7.55 -26.34
N PRO A 399 18.32 -6.86 -27.14
CA PRO A 399 18.73 -7.37 -28.44
C PRO A 399 19.43 -8.75 -28.34
N PRO A 400 19.37 -9.62 -29.37
CA PRO A 400 19.88 -10.99 -29.29
C PRO A 400 21.38 -11.16 -28.98
N TRP A 401 22.15 -10.07 -29.02
CA TRP A 401 23.58 -10.02 -28.69
C TRP A 401 23.87 -9.49 -27.28
N GLN A 402 22.84 -9.12 -26.50
CA GLN A 402 22.98 -8.80 -25.08
C GLN A 402 23.24 -10.08 -24.28
N ARG A 403 23.98 -9.97 -23.17
CA ARG A 403 24.16 -11.09 -22.24
C ARG A 403 22.81 -11.53 -21.68
N PRO A 404 22.60 -12.84 -21.45
CA PRO A 404 21.47 -13.29 -20.64
C PRO A 404 21.56 -12.69 -19.24
N GLU A 405 20.41 -12.53 -18.59
CA GLU A 405 20.36 -12.30 -17.15
C GLU A 405 20.60 -13.60 -16.38
N ASN A 406 20.72 -13.50 -15.05
CA ASN A 406 21.06 -14.64 -14.21
C ASN A 406 19.84 -15.22 -13.49
N GLY A 407 19.71 -16.54 -13.53
CA GLY A 407 19.20 -17.34 -12.42
C GLY A 407 20.35 -17.72 -11.47
N TYR A 408 20.02 -18.22 -10.27
CA TYR A 408 21.04 -18.63 -9.29
C TYR A 408 20.74 -19.99 -8.66
N LEU A 409 21.78 -20.83 -8.60
CA LEU A 409 21.81 -22.03 -7.77
C LEU A 409 22.59 -21.72 -6.48
N VAL A 410 21.94 -21.87 -5.33
CA VAL A 410 22.48 -21.59 -4.00
C VAL A 410 22.62 -22.90 -3.25
N ILE A 411 23.85 -23.30 -2.95
CA ILE A 411 24.21 -24.60 -2.38
C ILE A 411 24.71 -24.38 -0.95
N TYR A 412 23.98 -24.91 0.03
CA TYR A 412 24.37 -24.89 1.44
C TYR A 412 25.48 -25.94 1.69
N PRO A 413 26.43 -25.72 2.63
CA PRO A 413 27.59 -26.60 2.78
C PRO A 413 27.23 -28.06 3.09
N GLU A 414 28.14 -28.96 2.71
CA GLU A 414 27.96 -30.42 2.68
C GLU A 414 26.81 -30.90 1.76
N GLY A 415 26.27 -30.04 0.89
CA GLY A 415 25.21 -30.40 -0.06
C GLY A 415 23.85 -30.68 0.61
N LYS A 416 23.70 -30.31 1.89
CA LYS A 416 22.52 -30.59 2.73
C LYS A 416 21.22 -30.05 2.16
N SER A 417 21.29 -28.95 1.40
CA SER A 417 20.15 -28.35 0.71
C SER A 417 20.63 -27.49 -0.45
N THR A 418 19.92 -27.57 -1.58
CA THR A 418 20.17 -26.71 -2.73
C THR A 418 18.89 -25.98 -3.13
N LEU A 419 19.01 -24.68 -3.37
CA LEU A 419 17.93 -23.79 -3.81
C LEU A 419 18.23 -23.29 -5.21
N TYR A 420 17.22 -23.29 -6.08
CA TYR A 420 17.28 -22.63 -7.38
C TYR A 420 16.33 -21.44 -7.43
N TYR A 421 16.81 -20.29 -7.91
CA TYR A 421 16.02 -19.07 -8.07
C TYR A 421 16.08 -18.60 -9.52
N GLU A 422 14.93 -18.52 -10.18
CA GLU A 422 14.78 -17.98 -11.54
C GLU A 422 13.48 -17.18 -11.64
N PRO A 423 13.55 -15.83 -11.71
CA PRO A 423 12.40 -14.96 -11.49
C PRO A 423 11.39 -14.89 -12.63
N HIS A 424 11.66 -15.47 -13.81
CA HIS A 424 10.72 -15.50 -14.96
C HIS A 424 10.32 -16.91 -15.40
N CYS A 425 10.84 -17.95 -14.73
CA CYS A 425 10.72 -19.35 -15.15
C CYS A 425 11.25 -19.57 -16.59
N VAL A 426 12.34 -18.88 -16.95
CA VAL A 426 13.05 -19.03 -18.24
C VAL A 426 14.50 -19.43 -17.95
N TYR A 427 14.89 -20.62 -18.38
CA TYR A 427 16.17 -21.24 -18.01
C TYR A 427 16.76 -22.06 -19.16
N ASN A 428 18.08 -22.20 -19.20
CA ASN A 428 18.75 -23.08 -20.15
C ASN A 428 18.73 -24.55 -19.66
N THR A 429 17.84 -25.37 -20.24
CA THR A 429 17.64 -26.79 -19.87
C THR A 429 18.94 -27.58 -19.81
N SER A 430 19.77 -27.53 -20.85
CA SER A 430 21.02 -28.31 -20.95
C SER A 430 22.10 -27.90 -19.94
N SER A 431 21.99 -26.70 -19.33
CA SER A 431 22.81 -26.30 -18.18
C SER A 431 22.30 -26.84 -16.85
N LEU A 432 20.99 -27.10 -16.72
CA LEU A 432 20.34 -27.58 -15.49
C LEU A 432 20.14 -29.10 -15.44
N GLU A 433 20.21 -29.81 -16.57
CA GLU A 433 20.07 -31.29 -16.67
C GLU A 433 21.00 -32.10 -15.75
N LYS A 434 22.08 -31.49 -15.26
CA LYS A 434 23.08 -32.12 -14.37
C LYS A 434 23.03 -31.58 -12.94
N GLU A 435 22.20 -30.58 -12.69
CA GLU A 435 22.05 -29.90 -11.41
C GLU A 435 20.83 -30.45 -10.66
N ARG A 436 20.76 -30.20 -9.35
CA ARG A 436 19.64 -30.60 -8.50
C ARG A 436 19.31 -29.46 -7.55
N ALA A 437 18.02 -29.24 -7.28
CA ALA A 437 17.58 -28.27 -6.29
C ALA A 437 16.42 -28.86 -5.47
N ASP A 438 16.56 -28.94 -4.15
CA ASP A 438 15.48 -29.35 -3.24
C ASP A 438 14.38 -28.28 -3.17
N ILE A 439 14.76 -27.00 -3.31
CA ILE A 439 13.87 -25.84 -3.28
C ILE A 439 13.95 -25.09 -4.62
N ILE A 440 12.81 -24.66 -5.16
CA ILE A 440 12.76 -23.74 -6.31
C ILE A 440 11.92 -22.52 -5.97
N ILE A 441 12.48 -21.32 -6.18
CA ILE A 441 11.77 -20.05 -6.20
C ILE A 441 11.57 -19.64 -7.66
N THR A 442 10.33 -19.65 -8.14
CA THR A 442 9.99 -19.35 -9.54
C THR A 442 8.52 -18.91 -9.66
N PRO A 443 8.13 -18.12 -10.67
CA PRO A 443 6.72 -17.88 -10.97
C PRO A 443 5.99 -19.17 -11.37
N VAL A 444 4.71 -19.24 -11.02
CA VAL A 444 3.81 -20.34 -11.40
C VAL A 444 2.52 -19.85 -12.06
N ILE A 445 2.35 -18.54 -12.24
CA ILE A 445 1.23 -17.93 -12.96
C ILE A 445 1.84 -17.21 -14.15
N LYS A 446 1.32 -17.52 -15.33
CA LYS A 446 1.85 -16.98 -16.59
C LYS A 446 1.39 -15.54 -16.77
N GLN A 447 2.25 -14.70 -17.31
CA GLN A 447 1.88 -13.34 -17.75
C GLN A 447 2.08 -13.21 -19.26
N LEU A 448 1.04 -12.74 -19.94
CA LEU A 448 0.97 -12.62 -21.38
C LEU A 448 0.77 -11.18 -21.80
N LEU A 449 1.53 -10.73 -22.80
CA LEU A 449 1.21 -9.60 -23.65
C LEU A 449 0.77 -10.12 -25.03
N PRO A 450 0.11 -9.30 -25.87
CA PRO A 450 -0.25 -9.70 -27.23
C PRO A 450 1.00 -10.14 -28.02
N LYS A 451 1.08 -11.45 -28.33
CA LYS A 451 2.20 -12.14 -29.02
C LYS A 451 3.51 -12.28 -28.22
N PHE A 452 3.54 -12.04 -26.91
CA PHE A 452 4.75 -12.20 -26.10
C PHE A 452 4.43 -12.81 -24.73
N THR A 453 5.20 -13.81 -24.29
CA THR A 453 5.10 -14.35 -22.92
C THR A 453 6.09 -13.58 -22.06
N LEU A 454 5.58 -12.81 -21.09
CA LEU A 454 6.39 -11.99 -20.19
C LEU A 454 6.95 -12.83 -19.04
N VAL A 455 6.13 -13.75 -18.51
CA VAL A 455 6.50 -14.70 -17.46
C VAL A 455 5.94 -16.07 -17.84
N SER A 456 6.78 -17.11 -17.81
CA SER A 456 6.40 -18.48 -18.17
C SER A 456 5.45 -19.12 -17.16
N GLY A 457 4.73 -20.16 -17.59
CA GLY A 457 3.52 -20.63 -16.92
C GLY A 457 3.67 -21.87 -16.03
N GLN A 458 2.52 -22.48 -15.75
CA GLN A 458 2.38 -23.63 -14.86
C GLN A 458 3.16 -24.84 -15.35
N GLU A 459 3.06 -25.12 -16.65
CA GLU A 459 3.70 -26.26 -17.28
C GLU A 459 5.23 -26.08 -17.33
N ASP A 460 5.73 -24.85 -17.47
CA ASP A 460 7.16 -24.52 -17.41
C ASP A 460 7.72 -24.70 -15.99
N ALA A 461 6.95 -24.27 -14.97
CA ALA A 461 7.31 -24.45 -13.58
C ALA A 461 7.29 -25.93 -13.14
N VAL A 462 6.31 -26.73 -13.59
CA VAL A 462 6.30 -28.18 -13.37
C VAL A 462 7.47 -28.86 -14.10
N ARG A 463 7.80 -28.44 -15.34
CA ARG A 463 8.99 -28.93 -16.05
C ARG A 463 10.28 -28.62 -15.28
N LEU A 464 10.42 -27.41 -14.74
CA LEU A 464 11.59 -26.99 -13.95
C LEU A 464 11.70 -27.80 -12.66
N ALA A 465 10.59 -27.99 -11.94
CA ALA A 465 10.54 -28.82 -10.74
C ALA A 465 10.94 -30.27 -11.01
N LYS A 466 10.49 -30.83 -12.14
CA LYS A 466 10.84 -32.19 -12.57
C LYS A 466 12.30 -32.31 -12.99
N LEU A 467 12.82 -31.32 -13.72
CA LEU A 467 14.22 -31.26 -14.18
C LEU A 467 15.20 -31.26 -13.00
N LEU A 468 14.93 -30.44 -11.98
CA LEU A 468 15.80 -30.27 -10.81
C LEU A 468 15.50 -31.24 -9.65
N ASN A 469 14.49 -32.11 -9.80
CA ASN A 469 14.01 -33.05 -8.78
C ASN A 469 13.70 -32.38 -7.42
N ALA A 470 12.85 -31.35 -7.50
CA ALA A 470 12.49 -30.50 -6.37
C ALA A 470 11.44 -31.10 -5.44
N LYS A 471 11.61 -30.81 -4.14
CA LYS A 471 10.70 -31.18 -3.06
C LYS A 471 9.81 -30.02 -2.64
N PHE A 472 10.30 -28.79 -2.75
CA PHE A 472 9.60 -27.58 -2.34
C PHE A 472 9.57 -26.55 -3.47
N ILE A 473 8.38 -26.09 -3.84
CA ILE A 473 8.19 -25.02 -4.81
C ILE A 473 7.63 -23.82 -4.06
N VAL A 474 8.35 -22.71 -4.12
CA VAL A 474 7.97 -21.41 -3.55
C VAL A 474 7.51 -20.53 -4.71
N PRO A 475 6.20 -20.38 -4.94
CA PRO A 475 5.69 -19.64 -6.08
C PRO A 475 5.90 -18.13 -5.89
N MET A 476 6.44 -17.47 -6.91
CA MET A 476 6.53 -16.02 -6.94
C MET A 476 5.21 -15.38 -7.39
N THR A 477 4.74 -14.40 -6.63
CA THR A 477 3.51 -13.63 -6.91
C THR A 477 3.76 -12.42 -7.82
N ASN A 478 4.46 -12.61 -8.94
CA ASN A 478 4.71 -11.56 -9.95
C ASN A 478 3.40 -11.00 -10.55
N GLY A 479 2.28 -11.70 -10.35
CA GLY A 479 0.94 -11.32 -10.80
C GLY A 479 0.24 -10.22 -9.99
N ASP A 480 0.64 -9.98 -8.74
CA ASP A 480 -0.09 -9.10 -7.81
C ASP A 480 0.45 -7.65 -7.86
N LEU A 481 0.56 -7.13 -9.08
CA LEU A 481 1.04 -5.78 -9.39
C LEU A 481 -0.13 -4.86 -9.74
N ASP A 482 -0.27 -3.75 -9.00
CA ASP A 482 -1.26 -2.68 -9.22
C ASP A 482 -0.87 -1.84 -10.48
N ALA A 483 -0.84 -2.48 -11.64
CA ALA A 483 -0.37 -1.92 -12.90
C ALA A 483 -1.42 -0.98 -13.53
N LYS A 484 -1.00 0.21 -13.98
CA LYS A 484 -1.85 1.23 -14.59
C LYS A 484 -1.42 1.58 -16.02
N GLY A 485 -2.35 2.10 -16.80
CA GLY A 485 -2.11 2.57 -18.16
C GLY A 485 -2.35 1.53 -19.26
N LEU A 486 -2.14 1.95 -20.51
CA LEU A 486 -2.63 1.24 -21.71
C LEU A 486 -1.93 -0.10 -21.98
N LEU A 487 -0.74 -0.33 -21.40
CA LEU A 487 -0.06 -1.63 -21.43
C LEU A 487 -0.59 -2.58 -20.35
N ALA A 488 -1.01 -2.08 -19.18
CA ALA A 488 -1.55 -2.91 -18.10
C ALA A 488 -2.85 -3.61 -18.53
N SER A 489 -3.71 -2.92 -19.29
CA SER A 489 -4.92 -3.51 -19.90
C SER A 489 -4.64 -4.54 -21.02
N LEU A 490 -3.37 -4.69 -21.44
CA LEU A 490 -2.95 -5.70 -22.41
C LEU A 490 -2.23 -6.88 -21.75
N VAL A 491 -1.87 -6.78 -20.45
CA VAL A 491 -1.33 -7.89 -19.68
C VAL A 491 -2.49 -8.78 -19.22
N SER A 492 -2.44 -10.07 -19.54
CA SER A 492 -3.35 -11.08 -19.01
C SER A 492 -2.61 -12.15 -18.22
N ALA A 493 -3.24 -12.62 -17.15
CA ALA A 493 -2.75 -13.73 -16.34
C ALA A 493 -3.43 -15.04 -16.76
N GLU A 494 -2.67 -16.14 -16.83
CA GLU A 494 -3.18 -17.48 -17.17
C GLU A 494 -2.73 -18.50 -16.10
N GLY A 495 -3.71 -19.22 -15.53
CA GLY A 495 -3.53 -20.20 -14.44
C GLY A 495 -3.78 -19.66 -13.02
N THR A 496 -4.02 -20.54 -12.04
CA THR A 496 -4.11 -20.22 -10.59
C THR A 496 -3.19 -21.11 -9.76
N ILE A 497 -2.90 -20.75 -8.50
CA ILE A 497 -2.07 -21.59 -7.62
C ILE A 497 -2.65 -23.00 -7.45
N GLU A 498 -3.98 -23.14 -7.48
CA GLU A 498 -4.70 -24.42 -7.39
C GLU A 498 -4.45 -25.27 -8.64
N SER A 499 -4.61 -24.70 -9.85
CA SER A 499 -4.35 -25.46 -11.09
C SER A 499 -2.87 -25.83 -11.23
N PHE A 500 -1.95 -25.03 -10.68
CA PHE A 500 -0.54 -25.41 -10.58
C PHE A 500 -0.32 -26.60 -9.63
N LYS A 501 -0.94 -26.61 -8.43
CA LYS A 501 -0.88 -27.75 -7.49
C LYS A 501 -1.45 -29.03 -8.11
N ASP A 502 -2.54 -28.92 -8.87
CA ASP A 502 -3.17 -30.04 -9.59
C ASP A 502 -2.33 -30.59 -10.76
N LEU A 503 -1.45 -29.76 -11.35
CA LEU A 503 -0.49 -30.19 -12.37
C LEU A 503 0.76 -30.79 -11.72
N LEU A 504 1.28 -30.15 -10.69
CA LEU A 504 2.48 -30.60 -9.95
C LEU A 504 2.26 -31.99 -9.33
N SER A 505 1.14 -32.21 -8.64
CA SER A 505 0.83 -33.48 -7.97
C SER A 505 0.72 -34.70 -8.90
N LYS A 506 0.50 -34.49 -10.21
CA LYS A 506 0.48 -35.56 -11.22
C LYS A 506 1.87 -35.98 -11.68
N GLU A 507 2.82 -35.05 -11.67
CA GLU A 507 4.19 -35.26 -12.17
C GLU A 507 5.20 -35.50 -11.03
N LEU A 508 4.95 -34.90 -9.86
CA LEU A 508 5.75 -34.95 -8.64
C LEU A 508 4.82 -35.01 -7.41
N PRO A 509 4.26 -36.19 -7.06
CA PRO A 509 3.28 -36.34 -5.99
C PRO A 509 3.82 -36.00 -4.59
N ASP A 510 5.14 -36.15 -4.38
CA ASP A 510 5.79 -35.86 -3.10
C ASP A 510 6.23 -34.40 -2.94
N ALA A 511 6.07 -33.56 -3.98
CA ALA A 511 6.49 -32.17 -3.97
C ALA A 511 5.43 -31.24 -3.35
N GLN A 512 5.87 -30.29 -2.52
CA GLN A 512 5.01 -29.39 -1.76
C GLN A 512 5.12 -27.95 -2.27
N VAL A 513 3.98 -27.27 -2.40
CA VAL A 513 3.92 -25.84 -2.76
C VAL A 513 3.81 -24.99 -1.50
N LEU A 514 4.88 -24.29 -1.16
CA LEU A 514 4.99 -23.44 0.04
C LEU A 514 4.78 -21.98 -0.36
N GLN A 515 3.59 -21.44 -0.13
CA GLN A 515 3.27 -20.06 -0.49
C GLN A 515 3.91 -19.07 0.49
N PRO A 516 4.78 -18.16 0.04
CA PRO A 516 5.37 -17.14 0.89
C PRO A 516 4.35 -16.02 1.17
N THR A 517 4.38 -15.46 2.38
CA THR A 517 3.67 -14.22 2.72
C THR A 517 4.69 -13.09 2.78
N PRO A 518 4.53 -11.98 2.03
CA PRO A 518 5.46 -10.84 2.10
C PRO A 518 5.65 -10.34 3.53
N GLY A 519 6.91 -10.18 3.95
CA GLY A 519 7.27 -9.75 5.31
C GLY A 519 7.29 -10.85 6.37
N VAL A 520 6.87 -12.08 6.06
CA VAL A 520 6.88 -13.21 7.00
C VAL A 520 7.95 -14.24 6.58
N PRO A 521 8.89 -14.62 7.46
CA PRO A 521 9.83 -15.70 7.18
C PRO A 521 9.12 -17.02 6.85
N LEU A 522 9.51 -17.64 5.74
CA LEU A 522 8.99 -18.94 5.32
C LEU A 522 9.94 -20.06 5.77
N GLU A 523 9.55 -20.75 6.84
CA GLU A 523 10.25 -21.96 7.28
C GLU A 523 10.02 -23.12 6.30
N ILE A 524 11.10 -23.67 5.77
CA ILE A 524 11.06 -24.83 4.85
C ILE A 524 11.46 -26.08 5.65
N PRO A 525 10.60 -27.12 5.73
CA PRO A 525 10.86 -28.32 6.52
C PRO A 525 11.85 -29.25 5.80
N LEU A 526 13.09 -28.80 5.70
CA LEU A 526 14.21 -29.57 5.16
C LEU A 526 14.43 -30.81 6.04
N PRO A 527 14.41 -32.04 5.48
CA PRO A 527 14.55 -33.25 6.28
C PRO A 527 15.93 -33.30 6.94
N PRO A 528 16.03 -33.52 8.25
CA PRO A 528 17.31 -33.63 8.95
C PRO A 528 18.01 -34.94 8.55
N ASN A 529 18.90 -34.85 7.57
CA ASN A 529 19.80 -35.88 7.04
C ASN A 529 19.13 -37.16 6.51
N LEU A 530 19.38 -37.45 5.22
CA LEU A 530 19.75 -38.81 4.83
C LEU A 530 21.28 -38.90 4.95
N PRO A 531 21.84 -40.02 5.47
CA PRO A 531 23.28 -40.20 5.64
C PRO A 531 24.05 -40.37 4.33
#